data_AF-A0A958PF32-F1
#
_entry.id   AF-A0A958PF32-F1
#
_cell.length_a   1.000
_cell.length_b   1.000
_cell.length_c   1.000
_cell.angle_alpha   90.00
_cell.angle_beta   90.00
_cell.angle_gamma   90.00
#
_symmetry.space_group_name_H-M   'P 1'
#
loop_
_entity.id
_entity.type
_entity.pdbx_description
1 polymer ?
#
loop_
_entity_poly.entity_id
_entity_poly.type
_entity_poly.pdbx_seq_one_letter_code
_entity_poly.pdbx_strand_id
1 'polypeptide(L)'
;MTDNDLWTRRQLFQHGITASFALAVAPATAKVISTPSDGLLSDTISIPCGKDSMPAYWAMPKGNGPFPVVLVIQEIFGVHAYIQDICRRLAKEGYLAIAPYFYFRQGDVTKMKDIPQIISEVVSKVPQKQVWEDIDSTMKWLKKNSKADTTRTAITGFCWGGNVVWMYAAHNPKVRAGVAWYGRVTGKPDGKTLYPVGIAPTLQVPVLGLYGEKDHGISADDLSTMREALKKSKTKHEIIVYPGAEHGFHADYRPSYQKAAAEDGWKRMLAWFKKNGV
;
A
#
# COMPACT_ATOMS: atom_id res chain seq x y z
N MET A 1 -25.48 -0.12 27.54
CA MET A 1 -24.41 0.89 27.32
C MET A 1 -24.08 0.85 25.84
N THR A 2 -24.38 1.93 25.14
CA THR A 2 -24.39 2.00 23.66
C THR A 2 -22.97 2.03 23.10
N ASP A 3 -22.65 1.07 22.23
CA ASP A 3 -21.40 1.01 21.46
C ASP A 3 -21.20 2.30 20.65
N ASN A 4 -20.27 3.14 21.11
CA ASN A 4 -19.78 4.32 20.39
C ASN A 4 -18.81 3.84 19.29
N ASP A 5 -19.34 3.27 18.21
CA ASP A 5 -18.51 2.79 17.10
C ASP A 5 -18.05 3.98 16.24
N LEU A 6 -16.76 4.34 16.35
CA LEU A 6 -16.16 5.53 15.70
C LEU A 6 -16.32 5.53 14.16
N TRP A 7 -16.60 4.36 13.57
CA TRP A 7 -16.90 4.19 12.15
C TRP A 7 -18.26 4.75 11.71
N THR A 8 -19.22 4.88 12.65
CA THR A 8 -20.59 5.35 12.36
C THR A 8 -20.84 6.80 12.74
N ARG A 9 -19.98 7.41 13.56
CA ARG A 9 -19.97 8.87 13.70
C ARG A 9 -19.58 9.43 12.34
N ARG A 10 -20.52 10.12 11.69
CA ARG A 10 -20.30 11.00 10.55
C ARG A 10 -19.21 12.02 10.91
N GLN A 11 -17.94 11.63 10.86
CA GLN A 11 -16.84 12.53 10.51
C GLN A 11 -16.94 12.71 9.00
N LEU A 12 -18.06 13.28 8.55
CA LEU A 12 -18.26 13.64 7.15
C LEU A 12 -17.14 14.61 6.80
N PHE A 13 -16.15 14.12 6.06
CA PHE A 13 -15.27 15.00 5.34
C PHE A 13 -16.14 15.69 4.29
N GLN A 14 -16.50 16.96 4.54
CA GLN A 14 -17.41 17.75 3.72
C GLN A 14 -16.75 18.24 2.41
N HIS A 15 -15.69 17.57 1.96
CA HIS A 15 -15.10 17.73 0.65
C HIS A 15 -15.23 16.39 -0.07
N GLY A 16 -16.19 16.30 -0.98
CA GLY A 16 -16.43 15.12 -1.79
C GLY A 16 -15.20 14.73 -2.59
N ILE A 17 -14.43 13.78 -2.06
CA ILE A 17 -13.48 13.01 -2.85
C ILE A 17 -14.29 11.91 -3.51
N THR A 18 -14.93 12.22 -4.63
CA THR A 18 -15.45 11.18 -5.53
C THR A 18 -14.27 10.33 -5.98
N ALA A 19 -14.46 9.00 -6.03
CA ALA A 19 -13.44 8.04 -6.46
C ALA A 19 -13.05 8.27 -7.94
N SER A 20 -12.18 9.25 -8.18
CA SER A 20 -11.66 9.60 -9.50
C SER A 20 -10.22 9.14 -9.63
N PHE A 21 -9.79 8.88 -10.87
CA PHE A 21 -8.38 8.66 -11.16
C PHE A 21 -7.59 9.97 -11.08
N ALA A 22 -6.33 9.89 -10.64
CA ALA A 22 -5.42 11.02 -10.70
C ALA A 22 -5.24 11.47 -12.16
N LEU A 23 -5.19 12.79 -12.40
CA LEU A 23 -5.17 13.33 -13.76
C LEU A 23 -3.99 12.83 -14.60
N ALA A 24 -2.81 12.64 -14.00
CA ALA A 24 -1.62 12.13 -14.68
C ALA A 24 -1.77 10.69 -15.23
N VAL A 25 -2.74 9.93 -14.74
CA VAL A 25 -2.94 8.52 -15.10
C VAL A 25 -4.41 8.19 -15.28
N ALA A 26 -5.20 9.16 -15.75
CA ALA A 26 -6.58 8.91 -16.14
C ALA A 26 -6.62 7.75 -17.17
N PRO A 27 -7.54 6.79 -17.02
CA PRO A 27 -7.56 5.59 -17.84
C PRO A 27 -7.75 5.97 -19.31
N ALA A 28 -6.82 5.54 -20.16
CA ALA A 28 -6.93 5.73 -21.60
C ALA A 28 -7.88 4.73 -22.26
N THR A 29 -8.35 3.70 -21.54
CA THR A 29 -9.21 2.63 -22.06
C THR A 29 -10.33 2.25 -21.10
N ALA A 30 -11.43 1.71 -21.62
CA ALA A 30 -12.64 1.37 -20.86
C ALA A 30 -12.55 0.06 -20.03
N LYS A 31 -11.36 -0.54 -19.85
CA LYS A 31 -11.18 -1.87 -19.23
C LYS A 31 -10.86 -1.86 -17.73
N VAL A 32 -11.06 -0.73 -17.06
CA VAL A 32 -10.83 -0.58 -15.61
C VAL A 32 -11.68 -1.60 -14.85
N ILE A 33 -11.04 -2.33 -13.94
CA ILE A 33 -11.76 -3.24 -13.04
C ILE A 33 -12.30 -2.41 -11.87
N SER A 34 -13.60 -2.55 -11.59
CA SER A 34 -14.24 -1.87 -10.47
C SER A 34 -14.95 -2.89 -9.59
N THR A 35 -14.63 -2.87 -8.30
CA THR A 35 -15.17 -3.75 -7.29
C THR A 35 -16.40 -3.10 -6.65
N PRO A 36 -17.60 -3.71 -6.76
CA PRO A 36 -18.83 -3.17 -6.18
C PRO A 36 -18.78 -3.13 -4.65
N SER A 37 -19.39 -2.09 -4.07
CA SER A 37 -19.48 -1.92 -2.61
C SER A 37 -20.55 -2.80 -1.94
N ASP A 38 -21.25 -3.66 -2.68
CA ASP A 38 -22.28 -4.55 -2.13
C ASP A 38 -21.72 -5.41 -0.99
N GLY A 39 -22.40 -5.44 0.15
CA GLY A 39 -21.91 -6.18 1.32
C GLY A 39 -20.68 -5.58 2.01
N LEU A 40 -20.20 -4.41 1.59
CA LEU A 40 -19.11 -3.68 2.23
C LEU A 40 -19.60 -2.42 2.95
N LEU A 41 -18.78 -1.92 3.87
CA LEU A 41 -18.78 -0.55 4.34
C LEU A 41 -17.46 0.10 3.88
N SER A 42 -17.51 1.34 3.41
CA SER A 42 -16.32 2.08 2.99
C SER A 42 -16.55 3.58 3.07
N ASP A 43 -15.56 4.33 3.51
CA ASP A 43 -15.62 5.79 3.57
C ASP A 43 -14.20 6.40 3.63
N THR A 44 -14.13 7.73 3.63
CA THR A 44 -12.93 8.49 4.00
C THR A 44 -13.07 8.99 5.44
N ILE A 45 -12.02 8.82 6.24
CA ILE A 45 -11.94 9.28 7.63
C ILE A 45 -10.74 10.21 7.81
N SER A 46 -10.65 10.82 8.98
CA SER A 46 -9.48 11.57 9.40
C SER A 46 -8.79 10.90 10.59
N ILE A 47 -7.51 10.59 10.44
CA ILE A 47 -6.67 9.94 11.43
C ILE A 47 -5.75 10.98 12.08
N PRO A 48 -5.84 11.18 13.41
CA PRO A 48 -4.90 12.03 14.12
C PRO A 48 -3.47 11.50 14.00
N CYS A 49 -2.53 12.34 13.53
CA CYS A 49 -1.12 12.02 13.33
C CYS A 49 -0.24 13.18 13.82
N GLY A 50 0.08 13.15 15.12
CA GLY A 50 0.70 14.28 15.80
C GLY A 50 -0.27 15.45 15.92
N LYS A 51 0.13 16.62 15.40
CA LYS A 51 -0.71 17.84 15.34
C LYS A 51 -1.63 17.90 14.12
N ASP A 52 -1.41 17.01 13.15
CA ASP A 52 -2.13 17.00 11.89
C ASP A 52 -3.24 15.94 11.89
N SER A 53 -4.14 16.03 10.91
CA SER A 53 -5.22 15.07 10.71
C SER A 53 -5.17 14.51 9.30
N MET A 54 -4.66 13.29 9.17
CA MET A 54 -4.38 12.63 7.90
C MET A 54 -5.65 11.98 7.35
N PRO A 55 -6.09 12.31 6.12
CA PRO A 55 -7.16 11.57 5.46
C PRO A 55 -6.77 10.11 5.23
N ALA A 56 -7.73 9.20 5.32
CA ALA A 56 -7.55 7.79 4.97
C ALA A 56 -8.83 7.22 4.37
N TYR A 57 -8.71 6.46 3.28
CA TYR A 57 -9.83 5.69 2.73
C TYR A 57 -9.80 4.30 3.34
N TRP A 58 -10.95 3.76 3.70
CA TRP A 58 -11.05 2.40 4.19
C TRP A 58 -12.23 1.65 3.59
N ALA A 59 -12.13 0.33 3.58
CA ALA A 59 -13.22 -0.58 3.26
C ALA A 59 -13.14 -1.83 4.15
N MET A 60 -14.30 -2.38 4.54
CA MET A 60 -14.41 -3.64 5.29
C MET A 60 -15.73 -4.36 4.98
N PRO A 61 -15.85 -5.67 5.27
CA PRO A 61 -17.13 -6.37 5.18
C PRO A 61 -18.20 -5.76 6.11
N LYS A 62 -19.47 -5.82 5.71
CA LYS A 62 -20.57 -5.66 6.66
C LYS A 62 -20.52 -6.82 7.68
N GLY A 63 -20.69 -6.52 8.96
CA GLY A 63 -20.73 -7.54 10.02
C GLY A 63 -20.07 -7.08 11.32
N ASN A 64 -19.86 -8.05 12.21
CA ASN A 64 -19.48 -7.75 13.60
C ASN A 64 -17.98 -7.55 13.80
N GLY A 65 -17.11 -8.02 12.90
CA GLY A 65 -15.65 -8.00 13.12
C GLY A 65 -15.24 -8.80 14.37
N PRO A 66 -14.04 -8.55 14.94
CA PRO A 66 -12.98 -7.71 14.39
C PRO A 66 -12.33 -8.38 13.17
N PHE A 67 -12.08 -7.59 12.12
CA PHE A 67 -11.47 -8.07 10.88
C PHE A 67 -9.95 -7.94 10.93
N PRO A 68 -9.19 -8.90 10.34
CA PRO A 68 -7.77 -8.71 10.11
C PRO A 68 -7.53 -7.46 9.24
N VAL A 69 -6.45 -6.75 9.52
CA VAL A 69 -6.17 -5.44 8.91
C VAL A 69 -5.18 -5.58 7.76
N VAL A 70 -5.43 -4.87 6.66
CA VAL A 70 -4.43 -4.65 5.61
C VAL A 70 -4.20 -3.16 5.40
N LEU A 71 -2.99 -2.71 5.70
CA LEU A 71 -2.52 -1.36 5.35
C LEU A 71 -2.17 -1.34 3.85
N VAL A 72 -2.78 -0.43 3.09
CA VAL A 72 -2.61 -0.32 1.64
C VAL A 72 -1.84 0.96 1.31
N ILE A 73 -0.65 0.83 0.75
CA ILE A 73 0.24 1.95 0.45
C ILE A 73 0.14 2.32 -1.03
N GLN A 74 -0.20 3.59 -1.26
CA GLN A 74 -0.38 4.19 -2.59
C GLN A 74 0.87 4.15 -3.48
N GLU A 75 0.64 4.40 -4.76
CA GLU A 75 1.67 4.79 -5.71
C GLU A 75 1.99 6.30 -5.58
N ILE A 76 2.74 6.86 -6.52
CA ILE A 76 3.01 8.31 -6.58
C ILE A 76 1.75 9.15 -6.88
N PHE A 77 0.64 8.51 -7.25
CA PHE A 77 -0.60 9.16 -7.68
C PHE A 77 -1.61 9.39 -6.54
N GLY A 78 -1.25 9.14 -5.29
CA GLY A 78 -2.16 9.32 -4.18
C GLY A 78 -3.11 8.14 -3.99
N VAL A 79 -4.05 8.31 -3.06
CA VAL A 79 -5.17 7.38 -2.83
C VAL A 79 -6.31 7.69 -3.81
N HIS A 80 -6.03 7.50 -5.10
CA HIS A 80 -7.01 7.65 -6.19
C HIS A 80 -7.83 6.37 -6.40
N ALA A 81 -8.76 6.38 -7.37
CA ALA A 81 -9.74 5.32 -7.60
C ALA A 81 -9.20 3.87 -7.55
N TYR A 82 -8.00 3.61 -8.10
CA TYR A 82 -7.38 2.28 -8.07
C TYR A 82 -7.03 1.83 -6.66
N ILE A 83 -6.37 2.67 -5.84
CA ILE A 83 -6.02 2.31 -4.47
C ILE A 83 -7.27 2.11 -3.61
N GLN A 84 -8.30 2.92 -3.83
CA GLN A 84 -9.60 2.72 -3.19
C GLN A 84 -10.24 1.39 -3.62
N ASP A 85 -10.10 1.00 -4.90
CA ASP A 85 -10.55 -0.31 -5.37
C ASP A 85 -9.78 -1.47 -4.73
N ILE A 86 -8.45 -1.35 -4.57
CA ILE A 86 -7.66 -2.35 -3.85
C ILE A 86 -8.19 -2.54 -2.42
N CYS A 87 -8.53 -1.45 -1.71
CA CYS A 87 -9.17 -1.56 -0.40
C CYS A 87 -10.49 -2.34 -0.47
N ARG A 88 -11.36 -2.06 -1.46
CA ARG A 88 -12.62 -2.80 -1.63
C ARG A 88 -12.39 -4.27 -2.00
N ARG A 89 -11.41 -4.58 -2.84
CA ARG A 89 -11.01 -5.95 -3.19
C ARG A 89 -10.58 -6.72 -1.96
N LEU A 90 -9.71 -6.16 -1.13
CA LEU A 90 -9.31 -6.78 0.14
C LEU A 90 -10.50 -6.91 1.10
N ALA A 91 -11.42 -5.95 1.13
CA ALA A 91 -12.63 -6.05 1.93
C ALA A 91 -13.54 -7.21 1.47
N LYS A 92 -13.61 -7.51 0.17
CA LYS A 92 -14.30 -8.72 -0.33
C LYS A 92 -13.63 -10.01 0.12
N GLU A 93 -12.34 -9.99 0.39
CA GLU A 93 -11.58 -11.13 0.94
C GLU A 93 -11.68 -11.24 2.47
N GLY A 94 -12.45 -10.36 3.13
CA GLY A 94 -12.71 -10.43 4.58
C GLY A 94 -11.82 -9.52 5.44
N TYR A 95 -11.01 -8.65 4.83
CA TYR A 95 -10.11 -7.74 5.56
C TYR A 95 -10.75 -6.37 5.83
N LEU A 96 -10.32 -5.70 6.90
CA LEU A 96 -10.41 -4.25 6.99
C LEU A 96 -9.19 -3.66 6.30
N ALA A 97 -9.39 -3.09 5.11
CA ALA A 97 -8.33 -2.47 4.35
C ALA A 97 -8.36 -0.95 4.51
N ILE A 98 -7.20 -0.32 4.70
CA ILE A 98 -7.10 1.13 4.89
C ILE A 98 -5.89 1.71 4.14
N ALA A 99 -6.11 2.81 3.43
CA ALA A 99 -5.12 3.55 2.66
C ALA A 99 -4.96 4.99 3.19
N PRO A 100 -3.92 5.27 3.98
CA PRO A 100 -3.59 6.62 4.43
C PRO A 100 -3.08 7.51 3.29
N TYR A 101 -3.43 8.79 3.30
CA TYR A 101 -3.03 9.75 2.26
C TYR A 101 -1.69 10.39 2.62
N PHE A 102 -0.57 9.72 2.33
CA PHE A 102 0.76 10.14 2.81
C PHE A 102 1.23 11.52 2.32
N TYR A 103 0.66 12.04 1.23
CA TYR A 103 1.09 13.29 0.61
C TYR A 103 0.30 14.50 1.08
N PHE A 104 -0.66 14.33 2.00
CA PHE A 104 -1.59 15.38 2.40
C PHE A 104 -0.92 16.66 2.95
N ARG A 105 0.32 16.55 3.47
CA ARG A 105 1.11 17.70 3.94
C ARG A 105 1.85 18.42 2.80
N GLN A 106 2.21 17.70 1.74
CA GLN A 106 3.06 18.18 0.64
C GLN A 106 2.24 18.67 -0.56
N GLY A 107 1.10 18.05 -0.86
CA GLY A 107 0.24 18.47 -1.97
C GLY A 107 -0.72 17.38 -2.44
N ASP A 108 -1.71 17.81 -3.22
CA ASP A 108 -2.71 16.91 -3.82
C ASP A 108 -2.27 16.47 -5.22
N VAL A 109 -1.56 15.34 -5.27
CA VAL A 109 -1.07 14.74 -6.53
C VAL A 109 -2.19 14.28 -7.46
N THR A 110 -3.43 14.10 -6.96
CA THR A 110 -4.54 13.64 -7.81
C THR A 110 -4.96 14.69 -8.85
N LYS A 111 -4.64 15.96 -8.59
CA LYS A 111 -4.90 17.12 -9.46
C LYS A 111 -3.73 17.47 -10.38
N MET A 112 -2.61 16.77 -10.26
CA MET A 112 -1.42 17.01 -11.09
C MET A 112 -1.47 16.16 -12.35
N LYS A 113 -1.06 16.74 -13.48
CA LYS A 113 -1.10 16.10 -14.81
C LYS A 113 0.21 15.46 -15.23
N ASP A 114 1.32 15.86 -14.61
CA ASP A 114 2.67 15.50 -15.05
C ASP A 114 3.42 14.71 -13.97
N ILE A 115 4.00 13.57 -14.35
CA ILE A 115 4.73 12.69 -13.45
C ILE A 115 6.00 13.37 -12.91
N PRO A 116 6.87 13.97 -13.74
CA PRO A 116 8.00 14.76 -13.26
C PRO A 116 7.62 15.82 -12.22
N GLN A 117 6.52 16.54 -12.41
CA GLN A 117 6.00 17.50 -11.43
C GLN A 117 5.60 16.81 -10.11
N ILE A 118 4.81 15.74 -10.17
CA ILE A 118 4.44 14.95 -8.97
C ILE A 118 5.69 14.55 -8.17
N ILE A 119 6.72 14.08 -8.86
CA ILE A 119 7.96 13.62 -8.24
C ILE A 119 8.71 14.79 -7.60
N SER A 120 8.99 15.85 -8.37
CA SER A 120 9.83 16.97 -7.96
C SER A 120 9.17 17.85 -6.90
N GLU A 121 7.86 18.07 -6.99
CA GLU A 121 7.16 19.00 -6.10
C GLU A 121 6.61 18.32 -4.84
N VAL A 122 6.27 17.03 -4.92
CA VAL A 122 5.61 16.31 -3.82
C VAL A 122 6.42 15.12 -3.35
N VAL A 123 6.57 14.05 -4.15
CA VAL A 123 7.11 12.75 -3.70
C VAL A 123 8.51 12.90 -3.10
N SER A 124 9.39 13.68 -3.74
CA SER A 124 10.76 13.91 -3.26
C SER A 124 10.85 14.68 -1.95
N LYS A 125 9.77 15.34 -1.52
CA LYS A 125 9.69 16.11 -0.28
C LYS A 125 9.02 15.36 0.87
N VAL A 126 8.58 14.11 0.65
CA VAL A 126 7.94 13.27 1.66
C VAL A 126 9.03 12.52 2.44
N PRO A 127 9.31 12.87 3.70
CA PRO A 127 10.37 12.21 4.46
C PRO A 127 9.97 10.77 4.81
N GLN A 128 10.90 9.82 4.73
CA GLN A 128 10.62 8.43 5.10
C GLN A 128 10.11 8.29 6.54
N LYS A 129 10.68 9.06 7.47
CA LYS A 129 10.24 9.09 8.87
C LYS A 129 8.76 9.50 9.01
N GLN A 130 8.31 10.47 8.21
CA GLN A 130 6.90 10.89 8.18
C GLN A 130 6.01 9.70 7.80
N VAL A 131 6.38 8.97 6.74
CA VAL A 131 5.60 7.81 6.28
C VAL A 131 5.49 6.76 7.39
N TRP A 132 6.58 6.45 8.09
CA TRP A 132 6.55 5.51 9.21
C TRP A 132 5.65 5.98 10.35
N GLU A 133 5.75 7.24 10.76
CA GLU A 133 4.93 7.84 11.81
C GLU A 133 3.45 7.90 11.44
N ASP A 134 3.13 8.13 10.15
CA ASP A 134 1.77 8.12 9.62
C ASP A 134 1.16 6.70 9.64
N ILE A 135 1.94 5.67 9.27
CA ILE A 135 1.49 4.27 9.38
C ILE A 135 1.32 3.88 10.86
N ASP A 136 2.26 4.24 11.74
CA ASP A 136 2.16 3.98 13.18
C ASP A 136 0.93 4.69 13.80
N SER A 137 0.62 5.90 13.35
CA SER A 137 -0.58 6.64 13.76
C SER A 137 -1.86 5.95 13.30
N THR A 138 -1.87 5.42 12.08
CA THR A 138 -2.97 4.60 11.53
C THR A 138 -3.19 3.35 12.38
N MET A 139 -2.13 2.62 12.72
CA MET A 139 -2.19 1.44 13.59
C MET A 139 -2.71 1.78 14.99
N LYS A 140 -2.25 2.89 15.58
CA LYS A 140 -2.72 3.37 16.89
C LYS A 140 -4.20 3.74 16.86
N TRP A 141 -4.67 4.35 15.77
CA TRP A 141 -6.07 4.67 15.57
C TRP A 141 -6.91 3.40 15.43
N LEU A 142 -6.50 2.45 14.57
CA LEU A 142 -7.18 1.16 14.39
C LEU A 142 -7.30 0.36 15.69
N LYS A 143 -6.27 0.38 16.54
CA LYS A 143 -6.28 -0.34 17.83
C LYS A 143 -7.41 0.10 18.78
N LYS A 144 -7.93 1.32 18.61
CA LYS A 144 -9.06 1.87 19.40
C LYS A 144 -10.43 1.50 18.83
N ASN A 145 -10.48 0.83 17.69
CA ASN A 145 -11.70 0.54 16.94
C ASN A 145 -12.05 -0.96 17.08
N SER A 146 -13.24 -1.27 17.60
CA SER A 146 -13.67 -2.65 17.87
C SER A 146 -13.78 -3.52 16.61
N LYS A 147 -13.90 -2.91 15.42
CA LYS A 147 -13.94 -3.62 14.13
C LYS A 147 -12.57 -4.08 13.62
N ALA A 148 -11.45 -3.63 14.20
CA ALA A 148 -10.11 -3.91 13.69
C ALA A 148 -9.34 -4.87 14.61
N ASP A 149 -8.92 -6.02 14.08
CA ASP A 149 -7.98 -6.93 14.74
C ASP A 149 -6.55 -6.54 14.39
N THR A 150 -6.01 -5.56 15.12
CA THR A 150 -4.61 -5.10 14.93
C THR A 150 -3.55 -6.13 15.32
N THR A 151 -3.93 -7.27 15.89
CA THR A 151 -2.98 -8.37 16.15
C THR A 151 -2.73 -9.20 14.89
N ARG A 152 -3.63 -9.10 13.90
CA ARG A 152 -3.54 -9.72 12.57
C ARG A 152 -3.48 -8.63 11.50
N THR A 153 -2.31 -8.01 11.38
CA THR A 153 -2.09 -6.93 10.41
C THR A 153 -1.07 -7.30 9.36
N ALA A 154 -1.40 -7.05 8.10
CA ALA A 154 -0.46 -7.04 6.98
C ALA A 154 -0.32 -5.63 6.38
N ILE A 155 0.72 -5.45 5.56
CA ILE A 155 0.92 -4.27 4.73
C ILE A 155 1.15 -4.70 3.27
N THR A 156 0.52 -4.00 2.33
CA THR A 156 0.78 -4.14 0.89
C THR A 156 0.93 -2.78 0.26
N GLY A 157 1.73 -2.68 -0.80
CA GLY A 157 1.98 -1.40 -1.45
C GLY A 157 2.48 -1.57 -2.87
N PHE A 158 2.20 -0.56 -3.70
CA PHE A 158 2.44 -0.58 -5.14
C PHE A 158 3.40 0.52 -5.56
N CYS A 159 4.37 0.22 -6.44
CA CYS A 159 5.36 1.18 -6.93
C CYS A 159 6.12 1.82 -5.75
N TRP A 160 5.94 3.12 -5.51
CA TRP A 160 6.45 3.83 -4.34
C TRP A 160 6.06 3.13 -3.03
N GLY A 161 4.80 2.68 -2.91
CA GLY A 161 4.32 1.92 -1.77
C GLY A 161 4.99 0.55 -1.60
N GLY A 162 5.46 -0.07 -2.68
CA GLY A 162 6.20 -1.32 -2.62
C GLY A 162 7.57 -1.14 -1.94
N ASN A 163 8.24 0.00 -2.18
CA ASN A 163 9.44 0.36 -1.43
C ASN A 163 9.10 0.58 0.06
N VAL A 164 8.03 1.31 0.35
CA VAL A 164 7.57 1.56 1.73
C VAL A 164 7.30 0.25 2.49
N VAL A 165 6.73 -0.77 1.86
CA VAL A 165 6.51 -2.09 2.48
C VAL A 165 7.82 -2.68 3.00
N TRP A 166 8.88 -2.72 2.18
CA TRP A 166 10.19 -3.21 2.60
C TRP A 166 10.75 -2.37 3.75
N MET A 167 10.68 -1.05 3.65
CA MET A 167 11.22 -0.14 4.66
C MET A 167 10.48 -0.27 6.00
N TYR A 168 9.16 -0.37 5.97
CA TYR A 168 8.34 -0.47 7.17
C TYR A 168 8.44 -1.85 7.84
N ALA A 169 8.69 -2.91 7.08
CA ALA A 169 8.94 -4.26 7.59
C ALA A 169 10.21 -4.39 8.46
N ALA A 170 11.16 -3.45 8.33
CA ALA A 170 12.30 -3.33 9.25
C ALA A 170 11.98 -2.44 10.47
N HIS A 171 11.03 -1.50 10.33
CA HIS A 171 10.70 -0.50 11.34
C HIS A 171 9.75 -1.02 12.43
N ASN A 172 8.64 -1.66 12.05
CA ASN A 172 7.60 -2.06 13.01
C ASN A 172 7.32 -3.57 12.98
N PRO A 173 7.82 -4.35 13.97
CA PRO A 173 7.63 -5.81 14.02
C PRO A 173 6.20 -6.24 14.39
N LYS A 174 5.28 -5.29 14.62
CA LYS A 174 3.87 -5.61 14.93
C LYS A 174 3.05 -5.98 13.68
N VAL A 175 3.53 -5.65 12.48
CA VAL A 175 2.95 -6.17 11.24
C VAL A 175 3.43 -7.61 11.06
N ARG A 176 2.54 -8.51 10.67
CA ARG A 176 2.87 -9.94 10.51
C ARG A 176 3.37 -10.32 9.11
N ALA A 177 3.00 -9.55 8.09
CA ALA A 177 3.40 -9.82 6.71
C ALA A 177 3.42 -8.56 5.86
N GLY A 178 4.41 -8.47 4.96
CA GLY A 178 4.47 -7.47 3.90
C GLY A 178 4.33 -8.10 2.51
N VAL A 179 3.64 -7.41 1.58
CA VAL A 179 3.68 -7.74 0.15
C VAL A 179 4.02 -6.49 -0.66
N ALA A 180 5.19 -6.49 -1.29
CA ALA A 180 5.70 -5.36 -2.05
C ALA A 180 5.52 -5.60 -3.55
N TRP A 181 4.75 -4.74 -4.22
CA TRP A 181 4.52 -4.82 -5.66
C TRP A 181 5.41 -3.82 -6.39
N TYR A 182 6.33 -4.33 -7.22
CA TYR A 182 7.23 -3.56 -8.09
C TYR A 182 7.82 -2.32 -7.39
N GLY A 183 8.28 -2.48 -6.15
CA GLY A 183 8.86 -1.42 -5.35
C GLY A 183 10.37 -1.38 -5.47
N ARG A 184 10.94 -0.20 -5.73
CA ARG A 184 12.39 -0.02 -5.92
C ARG A 184 13.19 -0.54 -4.72
N VAL A 185 14.14 -1.44 -4.94
CA VAL A 185 14.94 -2.11 -3.89
C VAL A 185 16.37 -1.58 -3.73
N THR A 186 16.90 -0.98 -4.79
CA THR A 186 18.25 -0.40 -4.86
C THR A 186 18.16 1.05 -5.33
N GLY A 187 19.23 1.79 -5.15
CA GLY A 187 19.41 3.07 -5.82
C GLY A 187 20.85 3.55 -5.68
N LYS A 188 21.12 4.72 -6.25
CA LYS A 188 22.46 5.29 -6.20
C LYS A 188 22.83 5.58 -4.74
N PRO A 189 23.96 5.07 -4.23
CA PRO A 189 24.44 5.44 -2.91
C PRO A 189 24.78 6.93 -2.92
N ASP A 190 23.96 7.75 -2.26
CA ASP A 190 24.16 9.19 -2.10
C ASP A 190 24.41 9.58 -0.63
N GLY A 191 24.48 8.58 0.26
CA GLY A 191 24.62 8.73 1.71
C GLY A 191 23.40 9.31 2.42
N LYS A 192 22.33 9.62 1.69
CA LYS A 192 21.13 10.32 2.19
C LYS A 192 19.88 9.46 2.09
N THR A 193 19.77 8.67 1.02
CA THR A 193 18.62 7.85 0.70
C THR A 193 18.88 6.40 1.08
N LEU A 194 18.09 5.89 2.03
CA LEU A 194 18.14 4.49 2.43
C LEU A 194 17.23 3.66 1.51
N TYR A 195 17.77 2.59 0.93
CA TYR A 195 17.03 1.66 0.08
C TYR A 195 16.86 0.29 0.77
N PRO A 196 15.85 -0.50 0.38
CA PRO A 196 15.58 -1.84 0.94
C PRO A 196 16.80 -2.75 1.03
N VAL A 197 17.70 -2.73 0.04
CA VAL A 197 18.93 -3.53 0.06
C VAL A 197 19.81 -3.25 1.29
N GLY A 198 19.84 -2.00 1.77
CA GLY A 198 20.65 -1.59 2.93
C GLY A 198 20.08 -2.03 4.27
N ILE A 199 18.77 -2.32 4.34
CA ILE A 199 18.09 -2.78 5.56
C ILE A 199 17.72 -4.26 5.53
N ALA A 200 18.00 -4.98 4.44
CA ALA A 200 17.59 -6.38 4.30
C ALA A 200 18.00 -7.27 5.50
N PRO A 201 19.20 -7.12 6.12
CA PRO A 201 19.57 -7.91 7.30
C PRO A 201 18.77 -7.60 8.57
N THR A 202 18.11 -6.43 8.64
CA THR A 202 17.37 -5.96 9.82
C THR A 202 15.87 -6.18 9.70
N LEU A 203 15.40 -6.80 8.62
CA LEU A 203 13.99 -7.10 8.41
C LEU A 203 13.45 -8.07 9.47
N GLN A 204 12.37 -7.66 10.13
CA GLN A 204 11.72 -8.42 11.21
C GLN A 204 10.42 -9.08 10.74
N VAL A 205 9.83 -8.58 9.66
CA VAL A 205 8.55 -9.02 9.12
C VAL A 205 8.76 -9.76 7.79
N PRO A 206 8.16 -10.94 7.57
CA PRO A 206 8.30 -11.67 6.31
C PRO A 206 7.66 -10.88 5.16
N VAL A 207 8.42 -10.71 4.07
CA VAL A 207 8.01 -9.92 2.90
C VAL A 207 8.05 -10.77 1.63
N LEU A 208 6.96 -10.72 0.87
CA LEU A 208 6.88 -11.23 -0.49
C LEU A 208 6.98 -10.06 -1.48
N GLY A 209 7.98 -10.08 -2.35
CA GLY A 209 8.15 -9.17 -3.47
C GLY A 209 7.55 -9.74 -4.76
N LEU A 210 6.76 -8.94 -5.47
CA LEU A 210 6.12 -9.28 -6.74
C LEU A 210 6.58 -8.29 -7.82
N TYR A 211 7.47 -8.74 -8.71
CA TYR A 211 8.18 -7.89 -9.68
C TYR A 211 7.92 -8.33 -11.11
N GLY A 212 8.02 -7.39 -12.05
CA GLY A 212 7.97 -7.69 -13.48
C GLY A 212 9.37 -7.87 -14.07
N GLU A 213 9.53 -8.80 -15.00
CA GLU A 213 10.79 -9.03 -15.72
C GLU A 213 11.19 -7.84 -16.62
N LYS A 214 10.20 -7.18 -17.22
CA LYS A 214 10.37 -6.04 -18.15
C LYS A 214 10.22 -4.69 -17.44
N ASP A 215 10.41 -4.64 -16.13
CA ASP A 215 10.39 -3.38 -15.38
C ASP A 215 11.64 -2.54 -15.69
N HIS A 216 11.45 -1.44 -16.42
CA HIS A 216 12.56 -0.54 -16.78
C HIS A 216 13.15 0.24 -15.59
N GLY A 217 12.43 0.34 -14.48
CA GLY A 217 12.89 1.02 -13.27
C GLY A 217 13.57 0.09 -12.26
N ILE A 218 13.47 -1.23 -12.44
CA ILE A 218 13.95 -2.24 -11.48
C ILE A 218 14.52 -3.42 -12.28
N SER A 219 15.84 -3.45 -12.42
CA SER A 219 16.53 -4.45 -13.24
C SER A 219 16.62 -5.83 -12.56
N ALA A 220 16.94 -6.85 -13.35
CA ALA A 220 17.27 -8.18 -12.82
C ALA A 220 18.44 -8.14 -11.83
N ASP A 221 19.43 -7.27 -12.06
CA ASP A 221 20.58 -7.08 -11.18
C ASP A 221 20.18 -6.45 -9.83
N ASP A 222 19.23 -5.52 -9.83
CA ASP A 222 18.68 -4.95 -8.60
C ASP A 222 18.01 -6.02 -7.74
N LEU A 223 17.23 -6.90 -8.38
CA LEU A 223 16.55 -8.02 -7.71
C LEU A 223 17.53 -9.09 -7.24
N SER A 224 18.57 -9.39 -8.03
CA SER A 224 19.65 -10.29 -7.65
C SER A 224 20.38 -9.76 -6.41
N THR A 225 20.74 -8.47 -6.42
CA THR A 225 21.39 -7.80 -5.29
C THR A 225 20.52 -7.84 -4.04
N MET A 226 19.22 -7.59 -4.18
CA MET A 226 18.29 -7.69 -3.05
C MET A 226 18.19 -9.12 -2.51
N ARG A 227 18.12 -10.15 -3.38
CA ARG A 227 18.10 -11.56 -2.95
C ARG A 227 19.35 -11.93 -2.14
N GLU A 228 20.53 -11.50 -2.58
CA GLU A 228 21.79 -11.74 -1.84
C GLU A 228 21.77 -11.04 -0.48
N ALA A 229 21.28 -9.81 -0.40
CA ALA A 229 21.15 -9.10 0.86
C ALA A 229 20.16 -9.79 1.82
N LEU A 230 19.05 -10.33 1.30
CA LEU A 230 18.03 -11.04 2.07
C LEU A 230 18.50 -12.36 2.68
N LYS A 231 19.54 -13.02 2.12
CA LYS A 231 20.16 -14.21 2.74
C LYS A 231 20.71 -13.95 4.14
N LYS A 232 20.98 -12.69 4.48
CA LYS A 232 21.48 -12.26 5.80
C LYS A 232 20.35 -11.98 6.81
N SER A 233 19.09 -11.97 6.35
CA SER A 233 17.93 -11.82 7.23
C SER A 233 17.68 -13.12 8.00
N LYS A 234 17.23 -12.98 9.26
CA LYS A 234 16.72 -14.11 10.06
C LYS A 234 15.28 -14.46 9.71
N THR A 235 14.60 -13.58 8.97
CA THR A 235 13.21 -13.72 8.57
C THR A 235 13.15 -14.24 7.12
N LYS A 236 12.16 -15.08 6.80
CA LYS A 236 12.01 -15.62 5.45
C LYS A 236 11.32 -14.61 4.53
N HIS A 237 11.97 -14.29 3.41
CA HIS A 237 11.47 -13.39 2.37
C HIS A 237 11.50 -14.09 1.01
N GLU A 238 10.61 -13.70 0.11
CA GLU A 238 10.54 -14.26 -1.24
C GLU A 238 10.45 -13.12 -2.27
N ILE A 239 11.07 -13.31 -3.44
CA ILE A 239 10.95 -12.38 -4.58
C ILE A 239 10.57 -13.20 -5.81
N ILE A 240 9.35 -13.00 -6.29
CA ILE A 240 8.80 -13.58 -7.51
C ILE A 240 8.93 -12.56 -8.65
N VAL A 241 9.40 -13.03 -9.80
CA VAL A 241 9.52 -12.25 -11.03
C VAL A 241 8.60 -12.85 -12.07
N TYR A 242 7.71 -12.03 -12.62
CA TYR A 242 6.74 -12.43 -13.64
C TYR A 242 7.33 -12.19 -15.04
N PRO A 243 7.50 -13.26 -15.85
CA PRO A 243 8.01 -13.12 -17.21
C PRO A 243 7.13 -12.20 -18.05
N GLY A 244 7.75 -11.32 -18.82
CA GLY A 244 7.07 -10.34 -19.67
C GLY A 244 6.35 -9.19 -18.95
N ALA A 245 6.18 -9.23 -17.63
CA ALA A 245 5.49 -8.20 -16.87
C ALA A 245 6.29 -6.89 -16.76
N GLU A 246 5.63 -5.76 -16.96
CA GLU A 246 6.22 -4.42 -16.83
C GLU A 246 5.95 -3.82 -15.44
N HIS A 247 6.49 -2.62 -15.20
CA HIS A 247 6.14 -1.84 -14.02
C HIS A 247 4.64 -1.54 -13.98
N GLY A 248 4.02 -1.69 -12.82
CA GLY A 248 2.58 -1.46 -12.70
C GLY A 248 1.71 -2.57 -13.30
N PHE A 249 2.22 -3.79 -13.48
CA PHE A 249 1.47 -4.89 -14.12
C PHE A 249 0.13 -5.25 -13.44
N HIS A 250 -0.08 -4.84 -12.19
CA HIS A 250 -1.34 -5.02 -11.46
C HIS A 250 -2.33 -3.85 -11.62
N ALA A 251 -1.88 -2.69 -12.11
CA ALA A 251 -2.68 -1.49 -12.27
C ALA A 251 -3.63 -1.61 -13.47
N ASP A 252 -4.82 -2.17 -13.26
CA ASP A 252 -5.84 -2.50 -14.29
C ASP A 252 -6.38 -1.31 -15.10
N TYR A 253 -6.08 -0.09 -14.67
CA TYR A 253 -6.41 1.15 -15.37
C TYR A 253 -5.33 1.62 -16.34
N ARG A 254 -4.17 0.94 -16.41
CA ARG A 254 -3.04 1.32 -17.26
C ARG A 254 -2.76 0.30 -18.37
N PRO A 255 -2.13 0.73 -19.48
CA PRO A 255 -1.70 -0.18 -20.53
C PRO A 255 -0.71 -1.27 -20.07
N SER A 256 0.04 -1.03 -18.99
CA SER A 256 0.98 -2.01 -18.44
C SER A 256 0.30 -3.17 -17.72
N TYR A 257 -1.02 -3.13 -17.51
CA TYR A 257 -1.77 -4.21 -16.86
C TYR A 257 -1.59 -5.55 -17.59
N GLN A 258 -1.16 -6.57 -16.84
CA GLN A 258 -1.05 -7.94 -17.34
C GLN A 258 -1.86 -8.88 -16.47
N LYS A 259 -3.06 -9.20 -16.94
CA LYS A 259 -4.08 -9.95 -16.20
C LYS A 259 -3.54 -11.21 -15.50
N ALA A 260 -2.83 -12.07 -16.22
CA ALA A 260 -2.33 -13.33 -15.67
C ALA A 260 -1.34 -13.10 -14.50
N ALA A 261 -0.39 -12.17 -14.66
CA ALA A 261 0.56 -11.83 -13.60
C ALA A 261 -0.13 -11.13 -12.42
N ALA A 262 -1.09 -10.24 -12.69
CA ALA A 262 -1.86 -9.56 -11.66
C ALA A 262 -2.69 -10.52 -10.81
N GLU A 263 -3.40 -11.46 -11.45
CA GLU A 263 -4.23 -12.46 -10.78
C GLU A 263 -3.38 -13.45 -9.97
N ASP A 264 -2.25 -13.93 -10.50
CA ASP A 264 -1.33 -14.80 -9.75
C ASP A 264 -0.70 -14.06 -8.57
N GLY A 265 -0.23 -12.83 -8.78
CA GLY A 265 0.29 -11.97 -7.71
C GLY A 265 -0.71 -11.75 -6.59
N TRP A 266 -1.98 -11.52 -6.94
CA TRP A 266 -3.04 -11.31 -5.95
C TRP A 266 -3.28 -12.57 -5.12
N LYS A 267 -3.36 -13.74 -5.77
CA LYS A 267 -3.47 -15.04 -5.09
C LYS A 267 -2.30 -15.29 -4.15
N ARG A 268 -1.07 -14.99 -4.58
CA ARG A 268 0.13 -15.14 -3.74
C ARG A 268 0.14 -14.17 -2.56
N MET A 269 -0.30 -12.93 -2.75
CA MET A 269 -0.44 -11.95 -1.67
C MET A 269 -1.38 -12.48 -0.58
N LEU A 270 -2.58 -12.93 -0.95
CA LEU A 270 -3.56 -13.48 0.00
C LEU A 270 -3.03 -14.75 0.69
N ALA A 271 -2.37 -15.64 -0.06
CA ALA A 271 -1.74 -16.82 0.51
C ALA A 271 -0.61 -16.47 1.48
N TRP A 272 0.17 -15.42 1.19
CA TRP A 272 1.23 -14.93 2.06
C TRP A 272 0.69 -14.36 3.37
N PHE A 273 -0.39 -13.59 3.32
CA PHE A 273 -1.08 -13.09 4.51
C PHE A 273 -1.57 -14.23 5.39
N LYS A 274 -2.32 -15.17 4.81
CA LYS A 274 -2.83 -16.35 5.52
C LYS A 274 -1.71 -17.19 6.14
N LYS A 275 -0.63 -17.45 5.39
CA LYS A 275 0.54 -18.23 5.87
C LYS A 275 1.20 -17.59 7.10
N ASN A 276 1.17 -16.26 7.20
CA ASN A 276 1.80 -15.51 8.29
C ASN A 276 0.78 -15.07 9.37
N GLY A 277 -0.41 -15.69 9.38
CA GLY A 277 -1.40 -15.52 10.44
C GLY A 277 -2.12 -14.16 10.41
N VAL A 278 -2.32 -13.61 9.21
CA VAL A 278 -3.22 -12.48 8.97
C VAL A 278 -4.55 -13.00 8.44
#